data_AF-A0A0G2FNM8-F1
#
_entry.id   AF-A0A0G2FNM8-F1
#
_cell.length_a   1.000
_cell.length_b   1.000
_cell.length_c   1.000
_cell.angle_alpha   90.00
_cell.angle_beta   90.00
_cell.angle_gamma   90.00
#
_symmetry.space_group_name_H-M   'P 1'
#
loop_
_entity.id
_entity.type
_entity.pdbx_description
1 polymer ?
#
loop_
_entity_poly.entity_id
_entity_poly.type
_entity_poly.pdbx_seq_one_letter_code
_entity_poly.pdbx_strand_id
1 'polypeptide(L)'
;MADAFSGGAFGNGVAEHIRESYSFICGNYVDGDEIILVGFSRGAFTARSIAGMIGSLGLLTREGMEFFFPIFKDMQNWQTKKYKDPYPGVPFDNKPMGENAAEDYRRLLIEKGLTRVFEGGGSGKLITIKAVAVFDTVGSLGVPSIAWMKKLGIDHTTSELRFYDTKLSDRIENAFQALAMDEPRPPFSPSIWERPASNKGVTNLKQVWFPGNHGNVGGGWPDQGIANMTMAWMMDQLVSMGVEFDSGSLRRALADTERYYREHPSAAALPTKEAPKAKGKPPKIIAMATSAVPDSLKASAAKVSKITPPTYFKWAVDPILEGNHPVRPWSAGAILRAHSPIYTLAGTVTRSPGMYHKLNSYDGKELPEYLEDTGELIHPSVRIRLAIKGLGYDDKRQWNAAALTNAGWELAKKTDGDWVWVYEGKEDLPKKVLNESELGTFEKKMLELAGGYPDILEFVDNMTLEEFQNVTRRKTSVVPVPVAPQDG
;
A
#
# COMPACT_ATOMS: atom_id res chain seq x y z
N MET A 1 22.92 4.73 -3.98
CA MET A 1 21.77 5.12 -3.13
C MET A 1 21.05 3.88 -2.58
N ALA A 2 21.81 2.89 -2.07
CA ALA A 2 21.30 1.62 -1.55
C ALA A 2 21.22 1.60 -0.01
N ASP A 3 21.53 2.71 0.66
CA ASP A 3 21.68 2.79 2.12
C ASP A 3 20.44 3.28 2.89
N ALA A 4 19.28 3.40 2.26
CA ALA A 4 18.05 3.81 2.98
C ALA A 4 17.18 2.64 3.46
N PHE A 5 17.43 1.41 3.01
CA PHE A 5 16.49 0.30 3.21
C PHE A 5 16.97 -0.87 4.09
N SER A 6 18.20 -0.83 4.62
CA SER A 6 18.77 -1.97 5.38
C SER A 6 19.52 -1.61 6.67
N GLY A 7 19.15 -0.53 7.37
CA GLY A 7 19.80 -0.13 8.63
C GLY A 7 19.12 -0.73 9.87
N GLY A 8 19.80 -1.69 10.53
CA GLY A 8 19.38 -2.50 11.68
C GLY A 8 18.97 -1.80 13.00
N ALA A 9 18.14 -0.76 12.97
CA ALA A 9 17.55 -0.09 14.14
C ALA A 9 16.01 -0.13 14.13
N PHE A 10 15.43 -1.24 13.65
CA PHE A 10 14.08 -1.28 13.07
C PHE A 10 12.86 -1.10 14.03
N GLY A 11 13.03 -1.14 15.36
CA GLY A 11 11.90 -1.08 16.32
C GLY A 11 11.81 0.19 17.18
N ASN A 12 12.94 0.72 17.65
CA ASN A 12 12.96 1.83 18.61
C ASN A 12 12.41 3.15 18.02
N GLY A 13 12.65 3.43 16.74
CA GLY A 13 12.20 4.68 16.12
C GLY A 13 10.68 4.75 15.86
N VAL A 14 10.00 3.62 15.64
CA VAL A 14 8.55 3.64 15.37
C VAL A 14 7.76 4.01 16.62
N ALA A 15 8.10 3.43 17.78
CA ALA A 15 7.47 3.78 19.05
C ALA A 15 7.69 5.25 19.43
N GLU A 16 8.88 5.76 19.13
CA GLU A 16 9.23 7.16 19.31
C GLU A 16 8.39 8.07 18.43
N HIS A 17 8.33 7.84 17.12
CA HIS A 17 7.50 8.63 16.20
C HIS A 17 6.02 8.61 16.58
N ILE A 18 5.47 7.45 16.99
CA ILE A 18 4.09 7.36 17.48
C ILE A 18 3.87 8.28 18.69
N ARG A 19 4.77 8.22 19.69
CA ARG A 19 4.67 9.03 20.89
C ARG A 19 4.83 10.52 20.59
N GLU A 20 5.80 10.89 19.77
CA GLU A 20 6.07 12.27 19.38
C GLU A 20 4.88 12.87 18.62
N SER A 21 4.35 12.17 17.62
CA SER A 21 3.21 12.64 16.84
C SER A 21 1.94 12.73 17.68
N TYR A 22 1.66 11.75 18.54
CA TYR A 22 0.51 11.82 19.45
C TYR A 22 0.64 12.99 20.44
N SER A 23 1.83 13.20 20.99
CA SER A 23 2.11 14.35 21.88
C SER A 23 1.94 15.68 21.16
N PHE A 24 2.40 15.77 19.91
CA PHE A 24 2.22 16.95 19.06
C PHE A 24 0.73 17.26 18.86
N ILE A 25 -0.09 16.25 18.54
CA ILE A 25 -1.54 16.43 18.36
C ILE A 25 -2.18 16.90 19.67
N CYS A 26 -1.90 16.24 20.80
CA CYS A 26 -2.47 16.63 22.10
C CYS A 26 -2.05 18.05 22.52
N GLY A 27 -0.84 18.48 22.18
CA GLY A 27 -0.31 19.80 22.53
C GLY A 27 -0.76 20.94 21.63
N ASN A 28 -1.23 20.65 20.41
CA ASN A 28 -1.53 21.68 19.40
C ASN A 28 -2.99 21.71 18.94
N TYR A 29 -3.77 20.65 19.17
CA TYR A 29 -5.17 20.63 18.76
C TYR A 29 -5.98 21.71 19.49
N VAL A 30 -6.67 22.53 18.71
CA VAL A 30 -7.69 23.48 19.16
C VAL A 30 -9.05 23.03 18.65
N ASP A 31 -10.12 23.29 19.40
CA ASP A 31 -11.48 22.94 18.99
C ASP A 31 -11.80 23.54 17.60
N GLY A 32 -12.31 22.70 16.70
CA GLY A 32 -12.50 23.02 15.28
C GLY A 32 -11.38 22.57 14.35
N ASP A 33 -10.23 22.12 14.86
CA ASP A 33 -9.14 21.59 14.02
C ASP A 33 -9.52 20.24 13.37
N GLU A 34 -9.04 20.04 12.14
CA GLU A 34 -9.17 18.75 11.44
C GLU A 34 -7.84 17.98 11.49
N ILE A 35 -7.90 16.72 11.95
CA ILE A 35 -6.73 15.83 12.01
C ILE A 35 -6.66 14.97 10.74
N ILE A 36 -5.60 15.14 9.97
CA ILE A 36 -5.30 14.32 8.77
C ILE A 36 -3.97 13.60 8.96
N LEU A 37 -4.00 12.27 8.89
CA LEU A 37 -2.82 11.42 9.04
C LEU A 37 -2.47 10.78 7.70
N VAL A 38 -1.27 11.09 7.19
CA VAL A 38 -0.76 10.53 5.92
C VAL A 38 0.49 9.70 6.17
N GLY A 39 0.59 8.51 5.58
CA GLY A 39 1.77 7.67 5.78
C GLY A 39 1.99 6.62 4.71
N PHE A 40 3.25 6.23 4.50
CA PHE A 40 3.64 5.12 3.62
C PHE A 40 4.42 4.06 4.41
N SER A 41 4.16 2.77 4.18
CA SER A 41 4.94 1.66 4.75
C SER A 41 4.91 1.67 6.29
N ARG A 42 6.08 1.79 6.94
CA ARG A 42 6.17 2.02 8.40
C ARG A 42 5.51 3.32 8.85
N GLY A 43 5.57 4.37 8.03
CA GLY A 43 4.85 5.61 8.32
C GLY A 43 3.32 5.43 8.26
N ALA A 44 2.84 4.54 7.38
CA ALA A 44 1.42 4.17 7.37
C ALA A 44 1.02 3.42 8.64
N PHE A 45 1.88 2.52 9.12
CA PHE A 45 1.70 1.88 10.42
C PHE A 45 1.66 2.91 11.55
N THR A 46 2.62 3.85 11.61
CA THR A 46 2.62 4.95 12.58
C THR A 46 1.33 5.77 12.54
N ALA A 47 0.88 6.19 11.34
CA ALA A 47 -0.38 6.93 11.16
C ALA A 47 -1.58 6.16 11.71
N ARG A 48 -1.68 4.85 11.42
CA ARG A 48 -2.74 3.98 11.93
C ARG A 48 -2.66 3.78 13.44
N SER A 49 -1.47 3.63 13.99
CA SER A 49 -1.26 3.53 15.44
C SER A 49 -1.70 4.80 16.16
N ILE A 50 -1.37 5.97 15.64
CA ILE A 50 -1.83 7.26 16.19
C ILE A 50 -3.35 7.35 16.12
N ALA A 51 -3.94 6.94 14.99
CA ALA A 51 -5.39 6.90 14.85
C ALA A 51 -6.06 5.99 15.89
N GLY A 52 -5.49 4.79 16.10
CA GLY A 52 -5.91 3.86 17.14
C GLY A 52 -5.75 4.46 18.54
N MET A 53 -4.65 5.17 18.83
CA MET A 53 -4.44 5.85 20.10
C MET A 53 -5.49 6.93 20.38
N ILE A 54 -5.80 7.78 19.39
CA ILE A 54 -6.86 8.79 19.53
C ILE A 54 -8.21 8.10 19.75
N GLY A 55 -8.47 7.00 19.04
CA GLY A 55 -9.63 6.14 19.26
C GLY A 55 -9.73 5.62 20.69
N SER A 56 -8.69 4.96 21.17
CA SER A 56 -8.67 4.28 22.47
C SER A 56 -8.49 5.22 23.66
N LEU A 57 -7.77 6.33 23.54
CA LEU A 57 -7.42 7.21 24.65
C LEU A 57 -8.13 8.56 24.61
N GLY A 58 -8.61 9.02 23.45
CA GLY A 58 -8.94 10.43 23.23
C GLY A 58 -7.70 11.29 23.03
N LEU A 59 -7.82 12.59 23.25
CA LEU A 59 -6.67 13.51 23.33
C LEU A 59 -6.34 13.76 24.81
N LEU A 60 -5.14 13.35 25.25
CA LEU A 60 -4.72 13.59 26.63
C LEU A 60 -4.68 15.10 26.92
N THR A 61 -5.17 15.49 28.09
CA THR A 61 -5.07 16.86 28.58
C THR A 61 -3.63 17.18 28.97
N ARG A 62 -3.33 18.44 29.28
CA ARG A 62 -2.00 18.82 29.79
C ARG A 62 -1.59 18.00 31.02
N GLU A 63 -2.54 17.73 31.92
CA GLU A 63 -2.33 16.89 33.10
C GLU A 63 -2.16 15.41 32.72
N GLY A 64 -2.99 14.89 31.80
CA GLY A 64 -2.82 13.53 31.29
C GLY A 64 -1.47 13.28 30.62
N MET A 65 -0.93 14.29 29.94
CA MET A 65 0.38 14.21 29.28
C MET A 65 1.54 14.02 30.28
N GLU A 66 1.40 14.41 31.55
CA GLU A 66 2.39 14.11 32.59
C GLU A 66 2.55 12.59 32.81
N PHE A 67 1.48 11.83 32.54
CA PHE A 67 1.44 10.38 32.68
C PHE A 67 1.48 9.65 31.33
N PHE A 68 1.86 10.33 30.24
CA PHE A 68 1.75 9.77 28.90
C PHE A 68 2.53 8.45 28.73
N PHE A 69 3.77 8.37 29.25
CA PHE A 69 4.56 7.15 29.10
C PHE A 69 3.95 5.93 29.85
N PRO A 70 3.53 6.05 31.13
CA PRO A 70 2.71 5.02 31.78
C PRO A 70 1.45 4.64 31.01
N ILE A 71 0.65 5.63 30.56
CA ILE A 71 -0.58 5.39 29.80
C ILE A 71 -0.30 4.62 28.50
N PHE A 72 0.75 5.02 27.78
CA PHE A 72 1.18 4.34 26.56
C PHE A 72 1.59 2.90 26.83
N LYS A 73 2.32 2.65 27.93
CA LYS A 73 2.71 1.29 28.35
C LYS A 73 1.52 0.43 28.75
N ASP A 74 0.53 1.00 29.43
CA ASP A 74 -0.72 0.31 29.75
C ASP A 74 -1.46 -0.09 28.46
N MET A 75 -1.63 0.84 27.52
CA MET A 75 -2.25 0.61 26.22
C MET A 75 -1.58 -0.54 25.45
N GLN A 76 -0.24 -0.58 25.43
CA GLN A 76 0.52 -1.66 24.78
C GLN A 76 0.28 -3.04 25.40
N ASN A 77 -0.25 -3.11 26.62
CA ASN A 77 -0.29 -4.33 27.43
C ASN A 77 -1.67 -4.72 27.96
N TRP A 78 -2.75 -4.01 27.61
CA TRP A 78 -4.10 -4.29 28.09
C TRP A 78 -4.54 -5.76 27.94
N GLN A 79 -4.07 -6.47 26.90
CA GLN A 79 -4.42 -7.86 26.65
C GLN A 79 -3.38 -8.88 27.14
N THR A 80 -2.30 -8.43 27.80
CA THR A 80 -1.19 -9.29 28.23
C THR A 80 -1.47 -9.92 29.59
N LYS A 81 -1.94 -11.19 29.61
CA LYS A 81 -2.40 -11.96 30.79
C LYS A 81 -1.41 -12.08 31.98
N LYS A 82 -0.15 -11.68 31.83
CA LYS A 82 0.89 -11.71 32.88
C LYS A 82 1.79 -10.46 32.85
N TYR A 83 1.26 -9.34 32.37
CA TYR A 83 2.01 -8.09 32.36
C TYR A 83 2.35 -7.66 33.79
N LYS A 84 3.65 -7.41 34.03
CA LYS A 84 4.11 -6.80 35.27
C LYS A 84 4.21 -5.30 35.01
N ASP A 85 3.21 -4.57 35.49
CA ASP A 85 3.16 -3.12 35.36
C ASP A 85 4.35 -2.46 36.07
N PRO A 86 5.24 -1.76 35.35
CA PRO A 86 6.34 -1.01 35.95
C PRO A 86 5.88 0.29 36.65
N TYR A 87 4.63 0.70 36.46
CA TYR A 87 4.04 1.94 36.99
C TYR A 87 2.74 1.66 37.77
N PRO A 88 2.77 0.83 38.83
CA PRO A 88 1.57 0.50 39.60
C PRO A 88 0.95 1.77 40.20
N GLY A 89 -0.37 1.90 40.06
CA GLY A 89 -1.13 3.04 40.58
C GLY A 89 -1.00 4.34 39.76
N VAL A 90 -0.25 4.33 38.64
CA VAL A 90 -0.04 5.51 37.78
C VAL A 90 -0.59 5.26 36.37
N PRO A 91 -1.53 6.08 35.85
CA PRO A 91 -2.10 7.27 36.48
C PRO A 91 -3.14 6.96 37.56
N PHE A 92 -3.58 5.71 37.70
CA PHE A 92 -4.53 5.29 38.72
C PHE A 92 -4.42 3.80 39.08
N ASP A 93 -4.99 3.44 40.22
CA ASP A 93 -5.15 2.06 40.68
C ASP A 93 -6.18 1.27 39.86
N ASN A 94 -6.15 -0.06 39.94
CA ASN A 94 -7.11 -0.98 39.32
C ASN A 94 -7.26 -0.77 37.79
N LYS A 95 -6.12 -0.66 37.10
CA LYS A 95 -6.05 -0.47 35.64
C LYS A 95 -6.84 -1.57 34.89
N PRO A 96 -7.76 -1.20 33.99
CA PRO A 96 -8.51 -2.15 33.16
C PRO A 96 -7.61 -3.02 32.29
N MET A 97 -7.99 -4.29 32.13
CA MET A 97 -7.29 -5.30 31.32
C MET A 97 -8.31 -6.19 30.61
N GLY A 98 -7.92 -6.80 29.49
CA GLY A 98 -8.76 -7.68 28.68
C GLY A 98 -9.37 -7.00 27.46
N GLU A 99 -10.44 -7.59 26.94
CA GLU A 99 -11.06 -7.21 25.66
C GLU A 99 -11.64 -5.78 25.68
N ASN A 100 -12.30 -5.38 26.77
CA ASN A 100 -12.93 -4.06 26.92
C ASN A 100 -12.01 -3.00 27.56
N ALA A 101 -10.73 -3.33 27.77
CA ALA A 101 -9.82 -2.49 28.51
C ALA A 101 -9.69 -1.08 27.93
N ALA A 102 -9.67 -0.94 26.60
CA ALA A 102 -9.56 0.36 25.95
C ALA A 102 -10.72 1.30 26.33
N GLU A 103 -11.96 0.80 26.31
CA GLU A 103 -13.15 1.60 26.62
C GLU A 103 -13.20 1.96 28.12
N ASP A 104 -12.98 0.98 28.99
CA ASP A 104 -12.97 1.18 30.44
C ASP A 104 -11.83 2.11 30.88
N TYR A 105 -10.65 1.98 30.28
CA TYR A 105 -9.49 2.83 30.59
C TYR A 105 -9.74 4.27 30.14
N ARG A 106 -10.30 4.47 28.94
CA ARG A 106 -10.72 5.78 28.45
C ARG A 106 -11.75 6.44 29.37
N ARG A 107 -12.74 5.68 29.85
CA ARG A 107 -13.73 6.17 30.82
C ARG A 107 -13.06 6.70 32.08
N LEU A 108 -12.12 5.95 32.65
CA LEU A 108 -11.36 6.38 33.84
C LEU A 108 -10.49 7.63 33.58
N LEU A 109 -9.87 7.73 32.40
CA LEU A 109 -9.13 8.94 32.01
C LEU A 109 -10.05 10.15 31.94
N ILE A 110 -11.27 10.02 31.40
CA ILE A 110 -12.26 11.10 31.32
C ILE A 110 -12.72 11.51 32.72
N GLU A 111 -13.10 10.54 33.56
CA GLU A 111 -13.55 10.79 34.94
C GLU A 111 -12.49 11.53 35.78
N LYS A 112 -11.21 11.33 35.48
CA LYS A 112 -10.08 11.98 36.15
C LYS A 112 -9.61 13.27 35.46
N GLY A 113 -10.24 13.69 34.37
CA GLY A 113 -9.83 14.89 33.62
C GLY A 113 -8.48 14.75 32.89
N LEU A 114 -7.99 13.52 32.71
CA LEU A 114 -6.70 13.23 32.07
C LEU A 114 -6.80 13.13 30.54
N THR A 115 -8.01 13.00 30.00
CA THR A 115 -8.25 13.02 28.56
C THR A 115 -9.53 13.76 28.22
N ARG A 116 -9.67 14.14 26.94
CA ARG A 116 -10.90 14.67 26.38
C ARG A 116 -11.24 13.96 25.06
N VAL A 117 -12.53 13.75 24.86
CA VAL A 117 -13.09 13.12 23.64
C VAL A 117 -14.10 14.02 22.93
N PHE A 118 -14.56 15.08 23.58
CA PHE A 118 -15.43 16.10 23.01
C PHE A 118 -14.75 17.47 23.10
N GLU A 119 -15.08 18.34 22.16
CA GLU A 119 -14.75 19.77 22.18
C GLU A 119 -15.50 20.50 23.31
N GLY A 120 -15.16 21.77 23.54
CA GLY A 120 -15.87 22.67 24.45
C GLY A 120 -15.86 22.23 25.92
N GLY A 121 -14.87 21.42 26.33
CA GLY A 121 -14.79 20.88 27.67
C GLY A 121 -15.82 19.78 27.98
N GLY A 122 -16.34 19.09 26.95
CA GLY A 122 -17.23 17.94 27.13
C GLY A 122 -18.62 18.08 26.50
N SER A 123 -19.00 19.28 26.05
CA SER A 123 -20.33 19.57 25.50
C SER A 123 -20.35 19.83 23.99
N GLY A 124 -19.19 19.87 23.35
CA GLY A 124 -19.02 20.14 21.93
C GLY A 124 -19.14 18.89 21.06
N LYS A 125 -18.62 18.99 19.84
CA LYS A 125 -18.58 17.85 18.91
C LYS A 125 -17.60 16.79 19.40
N LEU A 126 -17.84 15.55 18.98
CA LEU A 126 -16.87 14.48 19.17
C LEU A 126 -15.59 14.83 18.41
N ILE A 127 -14.44 14.68 19.06
CA ILE A 127 -13.13 14.84 18.42
C ILE A 127 -12.88 13.61 17.55
N THR A 128 -12.78 13.83 16.25
CA THR A 128 -12.60 12.79 15.22
C THR A 128 -11.33 13.03 14.42
N ILE A 129 -10.92 12.00 13.69
CA ILE A 129 -9.87 12.07 12.68
C ILE A 129 -10.55 12.22 11.34
N LYS A 130 -10.28 13.34 10.68
CA LYS A 130 -10.87 13.67 9.38
C LYS A 130 -10.51 12.63 8.33
N ALA A 131 -9.23 12.27 8.24
CA ALA A 131 -8.76 11.25 7.33
C ALA A 131 -7.51 10.51 7.81
N VAL A 132 -7.47 9.20 7.57
CA VAL A 132 -6.25 8.38 7.60
C VAL A 132 -5.98 7.89 6.18
N ALA A 133 -4.96 8.46 5.55
CA ALA A 133 -4.60 8.25 4.15
C ALA A 133 -3.25 7.54 4.05
N VAL A 134 -3.27 6.25 3.72
CA VAL A 134 -2.08 5.40 3.81
C VAL A 134 -1.72 4.70 2.51
N PHE A 135 -0.43 4.53 2.29
CA PHE A 135 0.14 3.76 1.19
C PHE A 135 0.74 2.48 1.73
N ASP A 136 0.23 1.36 1.24
CA ASP A 136 0.70 0.00 1.42
C ASP A 136 1.17 -0.31 2.84
N THR A 137 0.26 -0.17 3.82
CA THR A 137 0.56 -0.50 5.21
C THR A 137 1.03 -1.95 5.32
N VAL A 138 2.25 -2.13 5.80
CA VAL A 138 2.78 -3.44 6.15
C VAL A 138 2.81 -3.57 7.66
N GLY A 139 2.41 -4.74 8.17
CA GLY A 139 2.48 -4.99 9.60
C GLY A 139 3.93 -4.80 10.07
N SER A 140 4.13 -4.15 11.23
CA SER A 140 5.45 -3.96 11.84
C SER A 140 6.05 -5.26 12.36
N LEU A 141 5.77 -6.40 11.73
CA LEU A 141 6.50 -7.64 11.91
C LEU A 141 7.97 -7.31 11.62
N GLY A 142 8.68 -6.98 12.70
CA GLY A 142 10.11 -7.12 12.76
C GLY A 142 10.44 -8.47 12.13
N VAL A 143 11.44 -8.43 11.25
CA VAL A 143 12.00 -9.57 10.52
C VAL A 143 11.61 -10.89 11.20
N PRO A 144 10.84 -11.78 10.55
CA PRO A 144 10.38 -13.02 11.17
C PRO A 144 11.57 -13.65 11.88
N SER A 145 11.41 -14.00 13.16
CA SER A 145 12.50 -14.49 13.99
C SER A 145 13.16 -15.67 13.28
N ILE A 146 14.27 -15.41 12.59
CA ILE A 146 15.00 -16.47 11.93
C ILE A 146 15.54 -17.29 13.09
N ALA A 147 15.21 -18.59 13.13
CA ALA A 147 15.40 -19.45 14.28
C ALA A 147 16.85 -19.42 14.86
N TRP A 148 17.84 -19.04 14.06
CA TRP A 148 19.22 -18.87 14.50
C TRP A 148 19.49 -17.55 15.26
N MET A 149 18.75 -16.46 15.04
CA MET A 149 18.89 -15.20 15.80
C MET A 149 18.30 -15.30 17.21
N LYS A 150 17.19 -16.04 17.39
CA LYS A 150 16.68 -16.42 18.73
C LYS A 150 17.70 -17.23 19.52
N LYS A 151 18.54 -18.03 18.84
CA LYS A 151 19.60 -18.84 19.45
C LYS A 151 20.81 -18.02 19.89
N LEU A 152 20.94 -16.77 19.41
CA LEU A 152 22.02 -15.83 19.75
C LEU A 152 21.62 -14.76 20.77
N GLY A 153 20.42 -14.84 21.36
CA GLY A 153 19.98 -13.92 22.41
C GLY A 153 19.65 -12.49 21.93
N ILE A 154 19.47 -12.29 20.63
CA ILE A 154 19.05 -11.00 20.06
C ILE A 154 17.52 -11.00 19.97
N ASP A 155 16.86 -10.44 20.99
CA ASP A 155 15.41 -10.27 21.03
C ASP A 155 15.05 -8.96 20.31
N HIS A 156 14.22 -9.02 19.27
CA HIS A 156 13.75 -7.81 18.57
C HIS A 156 12.48 -7.29 19.26
N THR A 157 12.61 -6.14 19.93
CA THR A 157 11.61 -5.38 20.69
C THR A 157 10.47 -4.77 19.85
N THR A 158 10.01 -5.45 18.79
CA THR A 158 8.83 -5.04 18.02
C THR A 158 7.54 -5.75 18.46
N SER A 159 7.61 -6.70 19.39
CA SER A 159 6.41 -7.34 19.94
C SER A 159 5.55 -6.40 20.79
N GLU A 160 6.07 -5.26 21.24
CA GLU A 160 5.33 -4.32 22.10
C GLU A 160 4.39 -3.39 21.32
N LEU A 161 4.50 -3.29 19.98
CA LEU A 161 3.65 -2.47 19.13
C LEU A 161 2.70 -3.33 18.29
N ARG A 162 2.23 -4.44 18.85
CA ARG A 162 1.33 -5.37 18.16
C ARG A 162 -0.08 -4.78 18.07
N PHE A 163 -0.28 -3.84 17.15
CA PHE A 163 -1.61 -3.41 16.73
C PHE A 163 -2.20 -4.52 15.84
N TYR A 164 -2.75 -5.55 16.48
CA TYR A 164 -3.47 -6.62 15.79
C TYR A 164 -4.92 -6.26 15.46
N ASP A 165 -5.35 -5.04 15.79
CA ASP A 165 -6.70 -4.64 15.48
C ASP A 165 -6.78 -4.16 14.02
N THR A 166 -7.25 -5.05 13.16
CA THR A 166 -7.66 -4.73 11.79
C THR A 166 -8.98 -3.96 11.77
N LYS A 167 -9.68 -3.83 12.91
CA LYS A 167 -10.93 -3.07 12.99
C LYS A 167 -10.65 -1.57 12.92
N LEU A 168 -11.44 -0.92 12.10
CA LEU A 168 -11.42 0.53 11.96
C LEU A 168 -12.06 1.19 13.19
N SER A 169 -11.42 2.20 13.77
CA SER A 169 -12.02 2.97 14.89
C SER A 169 -13.18 3.81 14.38
N ASP A 170 -14.24 3.89 15.20
CA ASP A 170 -15.39 4.79 15.02
C ASP A 170 -15.02 6.29 15.05
N ARG A 171 -13.79 6.63 15.45
CA ARG A 171 -13.27 8.01 15.44
C ARG A 171 -12.70 8.43 14.09
N ILE A 172 -12.63 7.53 13.11
CA ILE A 172 -12.10 7.82 11.77
C ILE A 172 -13.27 8.08 10.84
N GLU A 173 -13.36 9.29 10.28
CA GLU A 173 -14.39 9.63 9.29
C GLU A 173 -14.07 9.03 7.92
N ASN A 174 -12.80 9.13 7.50
CA ASN A 174 -12.34 8.65 6.20
C ASN A 174 -11.07 7.80 6.34
N ALA A 175 -11.08 6.60 5.78
CA ALA A 175 -9.94 5.67 5.80
C ALA A 175 -9.62 5.23 4.36
N PHE A 176 -8.47 5.65 3.87
CA PHE A 176 -8.04 5.42 2.49
C PHE A 176 -6.72 4.65 2.48
N GLN A 177 -6.68 3.53 1.76
CA GLN A 177 -5.46 2.74 1.61
C GLN A 177 -5.17 2.39 0.15
N ALA A 178 -4.04 2.82 -0.38
CA ALA A 178 -3.52 2.33 -1.66
C ALA A 178 -2.67 1.07 -1.43
N LEU A 179 -2.96 -0.03 -2.13
CA LEU A 179 -2.36 -1.35 -1.89
C LEU A 179 -1.57 -1.85 -3.10
N ALA A 180 -0.37 -2.38 -2.87
CA ALA A 180 0.46 -2.99 -3.89
C ALA A 180 0.00 -4.42 -4.21
N MET A 181 -0.32 -4.72 -5.47
CA MET A 181 -0.77 -6.06 -5.87
C MET A 181 0.39 -7.06 -6.00
N ASP A 182 1.56 -6.61 -6.46
CA ASP A 182 2.65 -7.50 -6.87
C ASP A 182 3.72 -7.72 -5.81
N GLU A 183 3.62 -7.14 -4.61
CA GLU A 183 4.64 -7.23 -3.56
C GLU A 183 4.85 -8.67 -3.06
N PRO A 184 6.02 -9.30 -3.32
CA PRO A 184 6.19 -10.72 -3.10
C PRO A 184 6.88 -11.06 -1.78
N ARG A 185 7.38 -10.07 -1.03
CA ARG A 185 8.17 -10.30 0.19
C ARG A 185 7.22 -10.62 1.35
N PRO A 186 7.35 -11.79 2.01
CA PRO A 186 6.48 -12.16 3.13
C PRO A 186 6.42 -11.14 4.29
N PRO A 187 7.52 -10.46 4.68
CA PRO A 187 7.46 -9.41 5.69
C PRO A 187 6.65 -8.17 5.29
N PHE A 188 6.27 -8.05 4.01
CA PHE A 188 5.47 -6.96 3.46
C PHE A 188 4.02 -7.42 3.21
N SER A 189 3.50 -8.35 4.02
CA SER A 189 2.07 -8.67 4.03
C SER A 189 1.25 -7.43 4.38
N PRO A 190 0.19 -7.14 3.62
CA PRO A 190 -0.59 -5.92 3.82
C PRO A 190 -1.47 -6.04 5.06
N SER A 191 -1.66 -4.92 5.75
CA SER A 191 -2.62 -4.80 6.84
C SER A 191 -3.96 -4.30 6.30
N ILE A 192 -4.88 -5.21 5.99
CA ILE A 192 -6.21 -4.85 5.48
C ILE A 192 -7.10 -4.40 6.65
N TRP A 193 -7.86 -3.33 6.45
CA TRP A 193 -8.93 -2.92 7.38
C TRP A 193 -10.21 -3.71 7.17
N GLU A 194 -10.91 -3.99 8.26
CA GLU A 194 -12.32 -4.41 8.28
C GLU A 194 -13.12 -3.29 8.94
N ARG A 195 -14.24 -2.90 8.31
CA ARG A 195 -15.18 -1.93 8.90
C ARG A 195 -16.16 -2.67 9.81
N PRO A 196 -16.16 -2.41 11.12
CA PRO A 196 -17.14 -3.01 12.02
C PRO A 196 -18.55 -2.53 11.70
N ALA A 197 -19.56 -3.34 12.06
CA ALA A 197 -20.96 -3.00 11.86
C ALA A 197 -21.35 -1.65 12.51
N SER A 198 -20.75 -1.30 13.66
CA SER A 198 -20.93 -0.02 14.35
C SER A 198 -20.48 1.21 13.53
N ASN A 199 -19.61 1.02 12.54
CA ASN A 199 -19.05 2.09 11.72
C ASN A 199 -19.74 2.18 10.36
N LYS A 200 -20.68 1.27 10.04
CA LYS A 200 -21.39 1.25 8.76
C LYS A 200 -22.20 2.55 8.62
N GLY A 201 -22.01 3.24 7.50
CA GLY A 201 -22.64 4.54 7.23
C GLY A 201 -21.99 5.74 7.95
N VAL A 202 -21.03 5.50 8.84
CA VAL A 202 -20.30 6.57 9.56
C VAL A 202 -18.90 6.76 8.98
N THR A 203 -18.18 5.67 8.72
CA THR A 203 -16.83 5.73 8.16
C THR A 203 -16.81 5.41 6.67
N ASN A 204 -16.22 6.31 5.89
CA ASN A 204 -15.90 6.11 4.49
C ASN A 204 -14.58 5.33 4.36
N LEU A 205 -14.66 4.01 4.18
CA LEU A 205 -13.52 3.12 3.96
C LEU A 205 -13.35 2.80 2.47
N LYS A 206 -12.16 3.06 1.92
CA LYS A 206 -11.72 2.60 0.59
C LYS A 206 -10.32 2.03 0.64
N GLN A 207 -10.15 0.79 0.18
CA GLN A 207 -8.85 0.13 0.06
C GLN A 207 -8.64 -0.31 -1.39
N VAL A 208 -7.78 0.37 -2.14
CA VAL A 208 -7.69 0.20 -3.60
C VAL A 208 -6.40 -0.51 -3.97
N TRP A 209 -6.51 -1.59 -4.75
CA TRP A 209 -5.39 -2.37 -5.26
C TRP A 209 -4.85 -1.84 -6.58
N PHE A 210 -3.55 -1.59 -6.63
CA PHE A 210 -2.82 -1.07 -7.79
C PHE A 210 -1.76 -2.08 -8.29
N PRO A 211 -1.43 -2.07 -9.59
CA PRO A 211 -0.30 -2.85 -10.11
C PRO A 211 1.01 -2.39 -9.49
N GLY A 212 2.01 -3.27 -9.46
CA GLY A 212 3.33 -2.99 -8.92
C GLY A 212 3.51 -3.41 -7.46
N ASN A 213 4.75 -3.28 -6.99
CA ASN A 213 5.15 -3.65 -5.64
C ASN A 213 5.05 -2.48 -4.66
N HIS A 214 5.49 -2.70 -3.41
CA HIS A 214 5.45 -1.71 -2.34
C HIS A 214 6.03 -0.34 -2.73
N GLY A 215 7.18 -0.32 -3.42
CA GLY A 215 7.82 0.92 -3.87
C GLY A 215 7.19 1.51 -5.14
N ASN A 216 6.46 0.72 -5.92
CA ASN A 216 5.68 1.26 -7.03
C ASN A 216 4.43 2.00 -6.53
N VAL A 217 3.79 1.51 -5.46
CA VAL A 217 2.58 2.13 -4.90
C VAL A 217 2.91 3.29 -3.96
N GLY A 218 3.95 3.21 -3.14
CA GLY A 218 4.32 4.29 -2.23
C GLY A 218 5.43 5.22 -2.72
N GLY A 219 6.04 4.92 -3.86
CA GLY A 219 7.20 5.65 -4.38
C GLY A 219 8.55 5.09 -3.92
N GLY A 220 9.64 5.66 -4.45
CA GLY A 220 11.02 5.27 -4.15
C GLY A 220 11.78 4.51 -5.26
N TRP A 221 11.15 4.22 -6.40
CA TRP A 221 11.84 3.71 -7.59
C TRP A 221 12.31 4.83 -8.53
N PRO A 222 13.28 4.59 -9.43
CA PRO A 222 13.62 5.58 -10.46
C PRO A 222 12.42 5.92 -11.36
N ASP A 223 11.62 4.91 -11.73
CA ASP A 223 10.35 5.11 -12.42
C ASP A 223 9.23 5.37 -11.40
N GLN A 224 8.65 6.57 -11.46
CA GLN A 224 7.55 7.02 -10.60
C GLN A 224 6.17 6.92 -11.27
N GLY A 225 6.03 6.36 -12.48
CA GLY A 225 4.76 6.37 -13.21
C GLY A 225 3.59 5.73 -12.44
N ILE A 226 3.82 4.59 -11.78
CA ILE A 226 2.80 3.94 -10.93
C ILE A 226 2.58 4.73 -9.63
N ALA A 227 3.64 5.27 -9.02
CA ALA A 227 3.55 6.02 -7.77
C ALA A 227 2.80 7.35 -7.94
N ASN A 228 2.98 8.02 -9.08
CA ASN A 228 2.24 9.23 -9.41
C ASN A 228 0.75 8.93 -9.58
N MET A 229 0.40 7.76 -10.13
CA MET A 229 -0.98 7.31 -10.26
C MET A 229 -1.61 7.06 -8.89
N THR A 230 -0.95 6.32 -7.99
CA THR A 230 -1.47 6.08 -6.64
C THR A 230 -1.53 7.37 -5.80
N MET A 231 -0.58 8.29 -6.01
CA MET A 231 -0.59 9.62 -5.42
C MET A 231 -1.81 10.42 -5.91
N ALA A 232 -2.08 10.45 -7.22
CA ALA A 232 -3.25 11.14 -7.77
C ALA A 232 -4.56 10.61 -7.21
N TRP A 233 -4.69 9.27 -7.11
CA TRP A 233 -5.83 8.64 -6.45
C TRP A 233 -6.02 9.12 -5.00
N MET A 234 -4.93 9.19 -4.23
CA MET A 234 -4.97 9.66 -2.84
C MET A 234 -5.31 11.15 -2.75
N MET A 235 -4.78 11.97 -3.67
CA MET A 235 -5.13 13.38 -3.77
C MET A 235 -6.62 13.56 -4.02
N ASP A 236 -7.23 12.74 -4.87
CA ASP A 236 -8.67 12.76 -5.12
C ASP A 236 -9.48 12.44 -3.85
N GLN A 237 -9.01 11.49 -3.03
CA GLN A 237 -9.68 11.20 -1.77
C GLN A 237 -9.55 12.38 -0.79
N LEU A 238 -8.39 13.02 -0.72
CA LEU A 238 -8.13 14.13 0.21
C LEU A 238 -8.82 15.44 -0.22
N VAL A 239 -8.87 15.74 -1.53
CA VAL A 239 -9.59 16.93 -2.04
C VAL A 239 -11.07 16.87 -1.71
N SER A 240 -11.67 15.67 -1.71
CA SER A 240 -13.08 15.51 -1.34
C SER A 240 -13.36 15.96 0.10
N MET A 241 -12.33 16.08 0.94
CA MET A 241 -12.39 16.53 2.33
C MET A 241 -11.91 17.98 2.52
N GLY A 242 -11.65 18.72 1.45
CA GLY A 242 -11.21 20.12 1.51
C GLY A 242 -9.69 20.33 1.54
N VAL A 243 -8.89 19.28 1.35
CA VAL A 243 -7.42 19.42 1.23
C VAL A 243 -7.07 20.02 -0.12
N GLU A 244 -6.38 21.16 -0.13
CA GLU A 244 -5.90 21.79 -1.36
C GLU A 244 -4.47 21.34 -1.70
N PHE A 245 -4.21 21.17 -2.99
CA PHE A 245 -2.88 20.82 -3.50
C PHE A 245 -2.36 21.90 -4.44
N ASP A 246 -1.05 22.14 -4.41
CA ASP A 246 -0.38 22.99 -5.39
C ASP A 246 -0.56 22.40 -6.80
N SER A 247 -1.24 23.15 -7.67
CA SER A 247 -1.53 22.78 -9.06
C SER A 247 -0.28 22.44 -9.90
N GLY A 248 0.89 22.96 -9.51
CA GLY A 248 2.17 22.67 -10.16
C GLY A 248 2.74 21.29 -9.81
N SER A 249 2.33 20.68 -8.70
CA SER A 249 2.91 19.43 -8.19
C SER A 249 2.76 18.28 -9.16
N LEU A 250 1.57 18.15 -9.77
CA LEU A 250 1.30 17.10 -10.75
C LEU A 250 2.20 17.22 -11.99
N ARG A 251 2.38 18.44 -12.49
CA ARG A 251 3.23 18.70 -13.66
C ARG A 251 4.69 18.40 -13.37
N ARG A 252 5.19 18.73 -12.17
CA ARG A 252 6.56 18.39 -11.75
C ARG A 252 6.76 16.88 -11.70
N ALA A 253 5.82 16.15 -11.09
CA ALA A 253 5.88 14.69 -11.00
C ALA A 253 5.88 14.02 -12.39
N LEU A 254 5.08 14.54 -13.33
CA LEU A 254 5.05 14.06 -14.71
C LEU A 254 6.33 14.38 -15.49
N ALA A 255 6.85 15.61 -15.35
CA ALA A 255 8.10 16.02 -15.99
C ALA A 255 9.30 15.18 -15.53
N ASP A 256 9.32 14.79 -14.24
CA ASP A 256 10.36 13.92 -13.69
C ASP A 256 10.30 12.51 -14.30
N THR A 257 9.10 11.94 -14.44
CA THR A 257 8.88 10.64 -15.11
C THR A 257 9.30 10.70 -16.58
N GLU A 258 8.90 11.75 -17.30
CA GLU A 258 9.29 11.94 -18.70
C GLU A 258 10.81 12.05 -18.85
N ARG A 259 11.45 12.87 -18.01
CA ARG A 259 12.91 13.03 -17.98
C ARG A 259 13.60 11.69 -17.75
N TYR A 260 13.13 10.90 -16.78
CA TYR A 260 13.67 9.58 -16.49
C TYR A 260 13.68 8.67 -17.73
N TYR A 261 12.56 8.57 -18.46
CA TYR A 261 12.47 7.73 -19.66
C TYR A 261 13.35 8.22 -20.82
N ARG A 262 13.48 9.54 -20.99
CA ARG A 262 14.34 10.13 -22.03
C ARG A 262 15.82 9.93 -21.73
N GLU A 263 16.23 10.00 -20.46
CA GLU A 263 17.61 9.80 -20.02
C GLU A 263 18.00 8.32 -19.93
N HIS A 264 17.03 7.42 -19.80
CA HIS A 264 17.25 5.97 -19.72
C HIS A 264 16.56 5.22 -20.87
N PRO A 265 17.06 5.32 -22.11
CA PRO A 265 16.45 4.65 -23.24
C PRO A 265 16.33 3.14 -23.05
N SER A 266 17.17 2.48 -22.25
CA SER A 266 17.02 1.04 -21.94
C SER A 266 15.83 0.72 -21.02
N ALA A 267 15.38 1.68 -20.20
CA ALA A 267 14.11 1.60 -19.50
C ALA A 267 12.92 1.86 -20.45
N ALA A 268 13.17 2.56 -21.56
CA ALA A 268 12.23 2.76 -22.67
C ALA A 268 12.33 1.68 -23.79
N ALA A 269 13.41 0.89 -23.82
CA ALA A 269 13.82 0.20 -25.03
C ALA A 269 13.06 -1.10 -25.23
N LEU A 270 12.44 -1.17 -26.41
CA LEU A 270 12.12 -2.39 -27.10
C LEU A 270 13.33 -3.26 -27.34
N PRO A 271 13.16 -4.57 -27.22
CA PRO A 271 14.08 -5.47 -27.91
C PRO A 271 13.26 -6.53 -28.64
N THR A 272 12.90 -6.21 -29.87
CA THR A 272 12.63 -7.21 -30.89
C THR A 272 13.69 -7.06 -31.99
N LYS A 273 13.95 -8.13 -32.74
CA LYS A 273 15.02 -8.27 -33.76
C LYS A 273 15.00 -7.22 -34.90
N GLU A 274 14.14 -6.23 -34.84
CA GLU A 274 13.85 -5.24 -35.87
C GLU A 274 14.04 -3.78 -35.41
N ALA A 275 14.62 -3.55 -34.23
CA ALA A 275 14.99 -2.19 -33.83
C ALA A 275 15.92 -1.57 -34.90
N PRO A 276 15.62 -0.38 -35.44
CA PRO A 276 16.47 0.24 -36.46
C PRO A 276 17.87 0.45 -35.88
N LYS A 277 18.89 -0.07 -36.57
CA LYS A 277 20.29 0.15 -36.20
C LYS A 277 20.55 1.65 -36.14
N ALA A 278 21.01 2.13 -34.99
CA ALA A 278 21.45 3.52 -34.84
C ALA A 278 22.46 3.84 -35.96
N LYS A 279 22.05 4.66 -36.93
CA LYS A 279 22.94 5.21 -37.95
C LYS A 279 23.62 6.44 -37.35
N GLY A 280 24.78 6.22 -36.75
CA GLY A 280 25.65 7.27 -36.25
C GLY A 280 26.79 6.68 -35.44
N LYS A 281 28.01 7.15 -35.66
CA LYS A 281 29.13 6.81 -34.75
C LYS A 281 28.85 7.47 -33.40
N PRO A 282 28.99 6.74 -32.28
CA PRO A 282 28.83 7.36 -30.97
C PRO A 282 29.88 8.47 -30.79
N PRO A 283 29.54 9.58 -30.12
CA PRO A 283 30.52 10.61 -29.81
C PRO A 283 31.62 10.02 -28.93
N LYS A 284 32.88 10.21 -29.34
CA LYS A 284 34.04 9.82 -28.54
C LYS A 284 34.06 10.67 -27.27
N ILE A 285 33.79 10.08 -26.11
CA ILE A 285 34.08 10.69 -24.83
C ILE A 285 35.18 9.88 -24.12
N ILE A 286 36.36 10.52 -24.11
CA ILE A 286 37.37 10.61 -23.05
C ILE A 286 37.67 9.32 -22.28
N ALA A 287 38.83 8.76 -22.60
CA ALA A 287 39.58 7.85 -21.74
C ALA A 287 40.05 8.55 -20.45
N MET A 288 40.16 7.74 -19.38
CA MET A 288 40.72 7.96 -18.03
C MET A 288 39.61 7.81 -16.97
N ALA A 289 39.58 6.78 -16.13
CA ALA A 289 40.68 6.29 -15.30
C ALA A 289 40.77 4.76 -15.26
N THR A 290 41.98 4.24 -15.49
CA THR A 290 42.38 2.88 -15.15
C THR A 290 42.85 2.84 -13.69
N SER A 291 42.16 2.07 -12.85
CA SER A 291 42.78 1.45 -11.68
C SER A 291 42.68 -0.08 -11.85
N ALA A 292 43.80 -0.73 -11.57
CA ALA A 292 44.12 -2.08 -12.00
C ALA A 292 43.29 -3.15 -11.27
N VAL A 293 42.74 -4.09 -12.04
CA VAL A 293 42.22 -5.37 -11.51
C VAL A 293 43.40 -6.36 -11.44
N PRO A 294 43.66 -7.02 -10.30
CA PRO A 294 44.76 -7.97 -10.15
C PRO A 294 44.65 -9.19 -11.09
N ASP A 295 45.79 -9.71 -11.53
CA ASP A 295 45.92 -10.81 -12.50
C ASP A 295 45.30 -12.16 -12.06
N SER A 296 44.86 -12.29 -10.80
CA SER A 296 44.20 -13.49 -10.26
C SER A 296 42.78 -13.75 -10.79
N LEU A 297 42.20 -12.82 -11.55
CA LEU A 297 40.85 -12.97 -12.15
C LEU A 297 40.86 -13.41 -13.62
N LYS A 298 42.03 -13.66 -14.24
CA LYS A 298 42.13 -14.05 -15.65
C LYS A 298 41.86 -15.55 -15.93
N ALA A 299 41.69 -16.38 -14.90
CA ALA A 299 41.48 -17.82 -15.05
C ALA A 299 40.02 -18.24 -14.82
N SER A 300 39.11 -17.85 -15.73
CA SER A 300 37.78 -18.49 -15.88
C SER A 300 37.12 -18.20 -17.23
N ALA A 301 37.90 -17.87 -18.27
CA ALA A 301 37.37 -17.53 -19.59
C ALA A 301 36.96 -18.75 -20.46
N ALA A 302 36.81 -19.94 -19.87
CA ALA A 302 36.54 -21.18 -20.60
C ALA A 302 35.39 -21.98 -19.99
N LYS A 303 34.19 -21.38 -19.90
CA LYS A 303 32.87 -22.04 -19.92
C LYS A 303 31.75 -21.01 -19.71
N VAL A 304 31.68 -20.01 -20.58
CA VAL A 304 30.42 -19.25 -20.73
C VAL A 304 29.63 -19.99 -21.79
N SER A 305 28.69 -20.82 -21.35
CA SER A 305 27.61 -21.31 -22.21
C SER A 305 27.01 -20.11 -22.93
N LYS A 306 26.65 -20.26 -24.22
CA LYS A 306 25.97 -19.22 -24.99
C LYS A 306 24.81 -18.66 -24.16
N ILE A 307 25.00 -17.50 -23.54
CA ILE A 307 23.92 -16.74 -22.92
C ILE A 307 23.13 -16.21 -24.11
N THR A 308 22.08 -16.94 -24.49
CA THR A 308 21.06 -16.39 -25.38
C THR A 308 20.55 -15.12 -24.68
N PRO A 309 20.61 -13.93 -25.32
CA PRO A 309 20.06 -12.73 -24.71
C PRO A 309 18.58 -13.02 -24.36
N PRO A 310 18.09 -12.54 -23.20
CA PRO A 310 16.71 -12.76 -22.83
C PRO A 310 15.81 -12.32 -23.98
N THR A 311 14.82 -13.13 -24.33
CA THR A 311 13.75 -12.69 -25.23
C THR A 311 13.07 -11.52 -24.55
N TYR A 312 13.30 -10.33 -25.05
CA TYR A 312 12.67 -9.17 -24.48
C TYR A 312 11.28 -8.98 -25.10
N PHE A 313 10.34 -8.53 -24.28
CA PHE A 313 8.95 -8.37 -24.67
C PHE A 313 8.71 -6.92 -25.13
N LYS A 314 7.81 -6.72 -26.11
CA LYS A 314 7.23 -5.41 -26.35
C LYS A 314 6.52 -4.97 -25.08
N TRP A 315 6.75 -3.74 -24.61
CA TRP A 315 6.18 -3.31 -23.33
C TRP A 315 4.68 -3.00 -23.38
N ALA A 316 4.13 -2.91 -24.59
CA ALA A 316 2.71 -2.88 -24.85
C ALA A 316 2.39 -3.47 -26.25
N VAL A 317 1.10 -3.56 -26.56
CA VAL A 317 0.59 -3.78 -27.93
C VAL A 317 0.99 -2.64 -28.86
N ASP A 318 1.05 -2.92 -30.16
CA ASP A 318 1.66 -2.04 -31.17
C ASP A 318 1.09 -0.61 -31.19
N PRO A 319 -0.24 -0.37 -31.17
CA PRO A 319 -0.77 0.99 -31.17
C PRO A 319 -0.30 1.85 -29.99
N ILE A 320 -0.26 1.25 -28.79
CA ILE A 320 0.18 1.94 -27.56
C ILE A 320 1.69 2.12 -27.56
N LEU A 321 2.45 1.12 -28.00
CA LEU A 321 3.90 1.17 -28.05
C LEU A 321 4.39 2.27 -29.01
N GLU A 322 3.87 2.27 -30.24
CA GLU A 322 4.34 3.14 -31.32
C GLU A 322 4.03 4.61 -31.05
N GLY A 323 2.88 4.92 -30.45
CA GLY A 323 2.47 6.30 -30.19
C GLY A 323 3.07 6.93 -28.93
N ASN A 324 3.66 6.14 -28.03
CA ASN A 324 4.13 6.63 -26.73
C ASN A 324 5.63 6.48 -26.48
N HIS A 325 6.33 5.61 -27.20
CA HIS A 325 7.78 5.46 -27.04
C HIS A 325 8.51 6.83 -27.19
N PRO A 326 9.44 7.18 -26.29
CA PRO A 326 10.07 6.34 -25.27
C PRO A 326 9.37 6.33 -23.89
N VAL A 327 8.33 7.13 -23.71
CA VAL A 327 7.67 7.31 -22.40
C VAL A 327 6.57 6.27 -22.27
N ARG A 328 6.59 5.48 -21.18
CA ARG A 328 5.47 4.57 -20.93
C ARG A 328 4.28 5.38 -20.39
N PRO A 329 3.09 5.27 -20.99
CA PRO A 329 1.91 5.99 -20.54
C PRO A 329 1.42 5.47 -19.17
N TRP A 330 0.42 6.14 -18.63
CA TRP A 330 -0.25 5.78 -17.38
C TRP A 330 -0.55 4.28 -17.28
N SER A 331 -0.42 3.70 -16.08
CA SER A 331 -0.46 2.25 -15.77
C SER A 331 0.66 1.35 -16.34
N ALA A 332 1.45 1.79 -17.33
CA ALA A 332 2.45 0.98 -18.02
C ALA A 332 3.88 1.06 -17.44
N GLY A 333 4.09 1.86 -16.39
CA GLY A 333 5.39 2.05 -15.74
C GLY A 333 6.07 0.75 -15.30
N ALA A 334 7.40 0.73 -15.25
CA ALA A 334 8.21 -0.45 -14.94
C ALA A 334 7.97 -0.96 -13.50
N ILE A 335 7.93 -2.28 -13.35
CA ILE A 335 7.86 -2.95 -12.04
C ILE A 335 9.22 -3.59 -11.78
N LEU A 336 9.98 -3.05 -10.84
CA LEU A 336 11.32 -3.55 -10.53
C LEU A 336 11.28 -4.55 -9.39
N ARG A 337 12.00 -5.66 -9.50
CA ARG A 337 12.06 -6.63 -8.41
C ARG A 337 12.91 -6.05 -7.28
N ALA A 338 12.31 -5.93 -6.10
CA ALA A 338 13.06 -5.60 -4.90
C ALA A 338 14.00 -6.77 -4.55
N HIS A 339 15.28 -6.66 -4.91
CA HIS A 339 16.30 -7.61 -4.50
C HIS A 339 16.72 -7.30 -3.07
N SER A 340 16.40 -8.21 -2.15
CA SER A 340 16.94 -8.18 -0.79
C SER A 340 17.48 -9.56 -0.44
N PRO A 341 18.80 -9.71 -0.28
CA PRO A 341 19.42 -10.99 0.08
C PRO A 341 18.81 -11.60 1.35
N ILE A 342 18.40 -10.75 2.30
CA ILE A 342 17.83 -11.20 3.59
C ILE A 342 16.43 -11.81 3.46
N TYR A 343 15.66 -11.43 2.43
CA TYR A 343 14.29 -11.92 2.21
C TYR A 343 14.22 -13.04 1.17
N THR A 344 15.32 -13.30 0.44
CA THR A 344 15.37 -14.35 -0.59
C THR A 344 15.20 -15.76 0.01
N LEU A 345 15.58 -15.93 1.28
CA LEU A 345 15.45 -17.20 2.01
C LEU A 345 14.03 -17.47 2.55
N ALA A 346 13.15 -16.46 2.61
CA ALA A 346 11.81 -16.58 3.17
C ALA A 346 10.75 -17.05 2.14
N GLY A 347 11.17 -17.30 0.89
CA GLY A 347 10.26 -17.57 -0.22
C GLY A 347 9.53 -16.31 -0.72
N THR A 348 8.60 -16.52 -1.64
CA THR A 348 7.74 -15.46 -2.19
C THR A 348 6.28 -15.74 -1.88
N VAL A 349 5.54 -14.72 -1.49
CA VAL A 349 4.08 -14.78 -1.31
C VAL A 349 3.38 -14.08 -2.49
N THR A 350 2.15 -14.47 -2.76
CA THR A 350 1.25 -13.75 -3.65
C THR A 350 0.15 -13.15 -2.79
N ARG A 351 -0.13 -11.84 -2.95
CA ARG A 351 -1.22 -11.17 -2.23
C ARG A 351 -2.58 -11.63 -2.75
N SER A 352 -3.62 -11.46 -1.96
CA SER A 352 -4.93 -12.08 -2.20
C SER A 352 -6.09 -11.10 -1.93
N PRO A 353 -6.29 -10.10 -2.81
CA PRO A 353 -7.39 -9.13 -2.70
C PRO A 353 -8.72 -9.80 -2.37
N GLY A 354 -9.47 -9.26 -1.40
CA GLY A 354 -10.78 -9.76 -0.96
C GLY A 354 -10.77 -11.11 -0.22
N MET A 355 -9.59 -11.73 0.01
CA MET A 355 -9.44 -13.10 0.51
C MET A 355 -8.53 -13.18 1.74
N TYR A 356 -8.38 -12.08 2.48
CA TYR A 356 -7.63 -12.07 3.74
C TYR A 356 -8.47 -12.59 4.90
N HIS A 357 -7.83 -13.34 5.79
CA HIS A 357 -8.44 -13.87 7.01
C HIS A 357 -8.30 -12.91 8.19
N LYS A 358 -9.19 -13.07 9.17
CA LYS A 358 -9.10 -12.40 10.47
C LYS A 358 -7.85 -12.86 11.20
N LEU A 359 -7.29 -11.97 12.01
CA LEU A 359 -6.15 -12.29 12.86
C LEU A 359 -6.62 -12.37 14.32
N ASN A 360 -6.06 -13.31 15.06
CA ASN A 360 -6.23 -13.40 16.50
C ASN A 360 -5.56 -12.16 17.14
N SER A 361 -6.33 -11.38 17.89
CA SER A 361 -5.85 -10.14 18.51
C SER A 361 -4.75 -10.35 19.55
N TYR A 362 -4.57 -11.57 20.06
CA TYR A 362 -3.59 -11.90 21.10
C TYR A 362 -2.25 -12.35 20.51
N ASP A 363 -2.27 -13.30 19.56
CA ASP A 363 -1.05 -13.91 19.03
C ASP A 363 -0.79 -13.62 17.55
N GLY A 364 -1.69 -12.90 16.88
CA GLY A 364 -1.58 -12.50 15.48
C GLY A 364 -1.72 -13.65 14.50
N LYS A 365 -2.13 -14.84 14.95
CA LYS A 365 -2.34 -15.98 14.05
C LYS A 365 -3.60 -15.80 13.25
N GLU A 366 -3.55 -16.29 12.03
CA GLU A 366 -4.68 -16.35 11.12
C GLU A 366 -5.80 -17.23 11.70
N LEU A 367 -7.01 -16.69 11.69
CA LEU A 367 -8.24 -17.36 12.07
C LEU A 367 -8.95 -17.90 10.82
N PRO A 368 -9.78 -18.96 10.92
CA PRO A 368 -10.46 -19.52 9.76
C PRO A 368 -11.48 -18.55 9.10
N GLU A 369 -11.93 -17.53 9.81
CA GLU A 369 -12.88 -16.53 9.32
C GLU A 369 -12.19 -15.54 8.37
N TYR A 370 -12.87 -15.15 7.29
CA TYR A 370 -12.42 -14.09 6.38
C TYR A 370 -12.73 -12.71 6.96
N LEU A 371 -11.95 -11.70 6.59
CA LEU A 371 -12.33 -10.30 6.79
C LEU A 371 -13.60 -10.00 6.00
N GLU A 372 -14.48 -9.21 6.59
CA GLU A 372 -15.73 -8.74 6.01
C GLU A 372 -15.71 -7.21 5.87
N ASP A 373 -16.62 -6.65 5.05
CA ASP A 373 -16.75 -5.20 4.80
C ASP A 373 -15.41 -4.44 4.71
N THR A 374 -14.48 -4.95 3.89
CA THR A 374 -13.13 -4.40 3.77
C THR A 374 -13.09 -3.15 2.88
N GLY A 375 -14.16 -2.81 2.16
CA GLY A 375 -14.15 -1.69 1.21
C GLY A 375 -13.07 -1.82 0.14
N GLU A 376 -12.65 -3.06 -0.18
CA GLU A 376 -11.63 -3.32 -1.19
C GLU A 376 -12.17 -3.08 -2.62
N LEU A 377 -11.36 -2.43 -3.44
CA LEU A 377 -11.64 -2.14 -4.85
C LEU A 377 -10.38 -2.42 -5.68
N ILE A 378 -10.55 -2.64 -6.98
CA ILE A 378 -9.44 -2.78 -7.92
C ILE A 378 -9.29 -1.50 -8.73
N HIS A 379 -8.09 -0.95 -8.85
CA HIS A 379 -7.91 0.23 -9.68
C HIS A 379 -7.98 -0.14 -11.19
N PRO A 380 -8.66 0.65 -12.06
CA PRO A 380 -8.77 0.36 -13.50
C PRO A 380 -7.45 0.11 -14.23
N SER A 381 -6.35 0.68 -13.71
CA SER A 381 -4.99 0.41 -14.20
C SER A 381 -4.61 -1.07 -14.26
N VAL A 382 -5.23 -1.94 -13.45
CA VAL A 382 -5.02 -3.39 -13.45
C VAL A 382 -5.55 -3.98 -14.76
N ARG A 383 -6.82 -3.71 -15.09
CA ARG A 383 -7.43 -4.13 -16.36
C ARG A 383 -6.68 -3.54 -17.55
N ILE A 384 -6.34 -2.26 -17.49
CA ILE A 384 -5.63 -1.57 -18.58
C ILE A 384 -4.25 -2.19 -18.83
N ARG A 385 -3.48 -2.43 -17.78
CA ARG A 385 -2.16 -3.07 -17.92
C ARG A 385 -2.26 -4.50 -18.50
N LEU A 386 -3.32 -5.25 -18.17
CA LEU A 386 -3.58 -6.55 -18.81
C LEU A 386 -3.92 -6.40 -20.30
N ALA A 387 -4.81 -5.47 -20.63
CA ALA A 387 -5.29 -5.21 -22.00
C ALA A 387 -4.18 -4.76 -22.95
N ILE A 388 -3.20 -3.99 -22.46
CA ILE A 388 -2.08 -3.56 -23.30
C ILE A 388 -0.94 -4.57 -23.34
N LYS A 389 -1.05 -5.74 -22.69
CA LYS A 389 0.06 -6.68 -22.47
C LYS A 389 1.26 -6.05 -21.76
N GLY A 390 1.00 -5.18 -20.79
CA GLY A 390 2.03 -4.51 -19.99
C GLY A 390 2.97 -5.51 -19.32
N LEU A 391 4.20 -5.09 -19.04
CA LEU A 391 5.23 -6.00 -18.52
C LEU A 391 5.19 -6.14 -17.00
N GLY A 392 5.66 -7.28 -16.50
CA GLY A 392 5.82 -7.54 -15.08
C GLY A 392 7.23 -7.21 -14.61
N TYR A 393 7.69 -7.95 -13.61
CA TYR A 393 9.00 -7.76 -12.99
C TYR A 393 10.17 -7.70 -13.97
N ASP A 394 10.94 -6.62 -13.85
CA ASP A 394 12.17 -6.32 -14.60
C ASP A 394 11.99 -6.39 -16.12
N ASP A 395 10.75 -6.18 -16.61
CA ASP A 395 10.39 -6.30 -18.02
C ASP A 395 10.69 -7.68 -18.65
N LYS A 396 10.83 -8.72 -17.81
CA LYS A 396 11.22 -10.08 -18.25
C LYS A 396 10.07 -10.91 -18.77
N ARG A 397 8.83 -10.48 -18.56
CA ARG A 397 7.61 -11.21 -18.97
C ARG A 397 6.42 -10.26 -19.02
N GLN A 398 5.38 -10.64 -19.75
CA GLN A 398 4.08 -10.00 -19.65
C GLN A 398 3.53 -10.14 -18.21
N TRP A 399 2.95 -9.06 -17.71
CA TRP A 399 2.28 -9.03 -16.42
C TRP A 399 0.94 -9.76 -16.50
N ASN A 400 0.63 -10.52 -15.45
CA ASN A 400 -0.54 -11.38 -15.41
C ASN A 400 -1.48 -11.11 -14.24
N ALA A 401 -1.23 -10.09 -13.40
CA ALA A 401 -2.03 -9.82 -12.20
C ALA A 401 -2.24 -11.08 -11.32
N ALA A 402 -1.16 -11.78 -11.00
CA ALA A 402 -1.20 -13.10 -10.35
C ALA A 402 -2.04 -13.14 -9.06
N ALA A 403 -2.07 -12.04 -8.31
CA ALA A 403 -2.87 -11.87 -7.09
C ALA A 403 -4.37 -12.06 -7.29
N LEU A 404 -4.87 -11.71 -8.48
CA LEU A 404 -6.26 -11.93 -8.85
C LEU A 404 -6.40 -13.29 -9.55
N THR A 405 -5.58 -13.52 -10.57
CA THR A 405 -5.97 -14.52 -11.58
C THR A 405 -5.57 -15.92 -11.19
N ASN A 406 -4.47 -16.07 -10.46
CA ASN A 406 -4.11 -17.36 -9.89
C ASN A 406 -4.99 -17.68 -8.67
N ALA A 407 -5.67 -16.68 -8.12
CA ALA A 407 -6.60 -16.82 -7.02
C ALA A 407 -8.05 -17.09 -7.48
N GLY A 408 -8.32 -17.21 -8.78
CA GLY A 408 -9.66 -17.50 -9.30
C GLY A 408 -10.55 -16.28 -9.46
N TRP A 409 -10.00 -15.07 -9.48
CA TRP A 409 -10.73 -13.88 -9.89
C TRP A 409 -10.75 -13.75 -11.41
N GLU A 410 -11.95 -13.64 -11.97
CA GLU A 410 -12.17 -13.41 -13.39
C GLU A 410 -12.76 -12.03 -13.60
N LEU A 411 -12.32 -11.35 -14.66
CA LEU A 411 -12.89 -10.06 -15.04
C LEU A 411 -14.27 -10.30 -15.64
N ALA A 412 -15.21 -9.39 -15.37
CA ALA A 412 -16.54 -9.40 -15.93
C ALA A 412 -17.04 -7.97 -16.16
N LYS A 413 -18.06 -7.83 -17.00
CA LYS A 413 -18.76 -6.56 -17.22
C LYS A 413 -20.18 -6.67 -16.68
N LYS A 414 -20.59 -5.74 -15.83
CA LYS A 414 -21.97 -5.62 -15.36
C LYS A 414 -22.89 -5.21 -16.51
N THR A 415 -24.20 -5.41 -16.34
CA THR A 415 -25.20 -4.99 -17.33
C THR A 415 -25.31 -3.48 -17.52
N ASP A 416 -24.90 -2.69 -16.53
CA ASP A 416 -24.79 -1.22 -16.63
C ASP A 416 -23.51 -0.75 -17.37
N GLY A 417 -22.59 -1.67 -17.66
CA GLY A 417 -21.36 -1.40 -18.40
C GLY A 417 -20.09 -1.34 -17.53
N ASP A 418 -20.23 -1.38 -16.20
CA ASP A 418 -19.08 -1.26 -15.30
C ASP A 418 -18.25 -2.55 -15.26
N TRP A 419 -16.93 -2.39 -15.16
CA TRP A 419 -15.99 -3.50 -15.00
C TRP A 419 -15.91 -3.96 -13.54
N VAL A 420 -15.92 -5.27 -13.33
CA VAL A 420 -15.78 -5.90 -12.02
C VAL A 420 -14.95 -7.17 -12.07
N TRP A 421 -14.44 -7.60 -10.92
CA TRP A 421 -13.79 -8.87 -10.73
C TRP A 421 -14.68 -9.79 -9.92
N VAL A 422 -15.01 -10.95 -10.48
CA VAL A 422 -15.87 -11.95 -9.85
C VAL A 422 -15.02 -13.14 -9.45
N TYR A 423 -15.17 -13.56 -8.19
CA TYR A 423 -14.49 -14.76 -7.69
C TYR A 423 -15.21 -16.02 -8.21
N GLU A 424 -14.50 -16.78 -9.05
CA GLU A 424 -14.90 -18.08 -9.60
C GLU A 424 -13.96 -19.20 -9.13
N GLY A 425 -13.29 -19.00 -7.98
CA GLY A 425 -12.38 -19.97 -7.39
C GLY A 425 -13.09 -21.17 -6.77
N LYS A 426 -12.67 -21.57 -5.56
CA LYS A 426 -13.20 -22.77 -4.91
C LYS A 426 -14.72 -22.68 -4.67
N GLU A 427 -15.44 -23.77 -4.95
CA GLU A 427 -16.92 -23.86 -4.85
C GLU A 427 -17.46 -23.67 -3.42
N ASP A 428 -16.64 -23.91 -2.39
CA ASP A 428 -17.00 -23.78 -0.98
C ASP A 428 -16.98 -22.33 -0.48
N LEU A 429 -16.50 -21.39 -1.29
CA LEU A 429 -16.48 -19.97 -0.94
C LEU A 429 -17.64 -19.22 -1.63
N PRO A 430 -18.30 -18.30 -0.91
CA PRO A 430 -19.33 -17.48 -1.51
C PRO A 430 -18.76 -16.68 -2.68
N LYS A 431 -19.52 -16.55 -3.77
CA LYS A 431 -19.15 -15.68 -4.89
C LYS A 431 -18.97 -14.25 -4.37
N LYS A 432 -17.75 -13.74 -4.48
CA LYS A 432 -17.39 -12.36 -4.13
C LYS A 432 -17.24 -11.52 -5.40
N VAL A 433 -17.46 -10.22 -5.25
CA VAL A 433 -17.28 -9.23 -6.32
C VAL A 433 -16.39 -8.11 -5.79
N LEU A 434 -15.33 -7.78 -6.51
CA LEU A 434 -14.53 -6.58 -6.29
C LEU A 434 -14.81 -5.61 -7.45
N ASN A 435 -15.32 -4.42 -7.13
CA ASN A 435 -15.60 -3.39 -8.12
C ASN A 435 -14.31 -2.66 -8.52
N GLU A 436 -14.29 -2.09 -9.73
CA GLU A 436 -13.24 -1.12 -10.06
C GLU A 436 -13.46 0.20 -9.30
N SER A 437 -12.37 0.87 -8.90
CA SER A 437 -12.44 2.23 -8.34
C SER A 437 -12.79 3.22 -9.44
N GLU A 438 -13.67 4.17 -9.12
CA GLU A 438 -13.91 5.33 -9.98
C GLU A 438 -12.68 6.24 -10.04
N LEU A 439 -12.45 6.86 -11.19
CA LEU A 439 -11.36 7.82 -11.40
C LEU A 439 -11.77 9.22 -10.95
N GLY A 440 -10.96 9.81 -10.06
CA GLY A 440 -11.14 11.17 -9.59
C GLY A 440 -10.62 12.25 -10.55
N THR A 441 -10.60 13.50 -10.07
CA THR A 441 -10.22 14.67 -10.86
C THR A 441 -8.72 14.69 -11.18
N PHE A 442 -7.86 14.40 -10.21
CA PHE A 442 -6.42 14.35 -10.41
C PHE A 442 -6.00 13.15 -11.26
N GLU A 443 -6.66 12.00 -11.09
CA GLU A 443 -6.44 10.84 -11.95
C GLU A 443 -6.82 11.12 -13.40
N LYS A 444 -7.98 11.74 -13.64
CA LYS A 444 -8.38 12.18 -14.99
C LYS A 444 -7.42 13.21 -15.55
N LYS A 445 -6.94 14.15 -14.73
CA LYS A 445 -5.96 15.14 -15.17
C LYS A 445 -4.61 14.52 -15.49
N MET A 446 -4.20 13.49 -14.75
CA MET A 446 -3.03 12.67 -15.05
C MET A 446 -3.18 11.94 -16.38
N LEU A 447 -4.34 11.35 -16.65
CA LEU A 447 -4.63 10.70 -17.93
C LEU A 447 -4.59 11.70 -19.09
N GLU A 448 -5.18 12.89 -18.94
CA GLU A 448 -5.09 13.93 -19.98
C GLU A 448 -3.64 14.31 -20.31
N LEU A 449 -2.75 14.32 -19.32
CA LEU A 449 -1.36 14.74 -19.48
C LEU A 449 -0.37 13.60 -19.80
N ALA A 450 -0.69 12.37 -19.40
CA ALA A 450 0.23 11.23 -19.41
C ALA A 450 -0.42 9.89 -19.81
N GLY A 451 -1.69 9.91 -20.25
CA GLY A 451 -2.41 8.78 -20.82
C GLY A 451 -1.90 8.38 -22.20
N GLY A 452 -1.21 9.30 -22.87
CA GLY A 452 -0.49 9.00 -24.10
C GLY A 452 -1.31 9.14 -25.38
N TYR A 453 -0.79 8.64 -26.50
CA TYR A 453 -1.49 8.55 -27.77
C TYR A 453 -1.41 7.13 -28.38
N PRO A 454 -2.54 6.47 -28.70
CA PRO A 454 -3.89 6.84 -28.26
C PRO A 454 -3.95 6.90 -26.72
N ASP A 455 -4.92 7.65 -26.17
CA ASP A 455 -5.12 7.67 -24.72
C ASP A 455 -5.37 6.24 -24.23
N ILE A 456 -4.61 5.82 -23.22
CA ILE A 456 -4.57 4.42 -22.82
C ILE A 456 -5.88 3.94 -22.19
N LEU A 457 -6.62 4.81 -21.49
CA LEU A 457 -7.90 4.45 -20.90
C LEU A 457 -8.94 4.31 -22.01
N GLU A 458 -9.04 5.31 -22.88
CA GLU A 458 -9.97 5.28 -24.02
C GLU A 458 -9.70 4.10 -24.95
N PHE A 459 -8.41 3.78 -25.20
CA PHE A 459 -8.01 2.64 -26.01
C PHE A 459 -8.55 1.32 -25.45
N VAL A 460 -8.49 1.13 -24.12
CA VAL A 460 -8.95 -0.10 -23.48
C VAL A 460 -10.46 -0.11 -23.29
N ASP A 461 -11.09 1.01 -22.97
CA ASP A 461 -12.54 1.08 -22.77
C ASP A 461 -13.33 0.88 -24.07
N ASN A 462 -12.72 1.19 -25.22
CA ASN A 462 -13.27 0.90 -26.53
C ASN A 462 -13.07 -0.55 -26.99
N MET A 463 -12.34 -1.40 -26.24
CA MET A 463 -12.21 -2.81 -26.58
C MET A 463 -13.53 -3.56 -26.34
N THR A 464 -13.90 -4.40 -27.31
CA THR A 464 -14.92 -5.42 -27.12
C THR A 464 -14.46 -6.47 -26.10
N LEU A 465 -15.43 -7.17 -25.51
CA LEU A 465 -15.14 -8.29 -24.61
C LEU A 465 -14.27 -9.35 -25.30
N GLU A 466 -14.57 -9.65 -26.56
CA GLU A 466 -13.84 -10.61 -27.38
C GLU A 466 -12.40 -10.16 -27.65
N GLU A 467 -12.17 -8.89 -28.00
CA GLU A 467 -10.82 -8.33 -28.17
C GLU A 467 -10.02 -8.43 -26.87
N PHE A 468 -10.62 -8.07 -25.74
CA PHE A 468 -9.98 -8.19 -24.44
C PHE A 468 -9.63 -9.66 -24.12
N GLN A 469 -10.55 -10.59 -24.34
CA GLN A 469 -10.34 -12.03 -24.15
C GLN A 469 -9.22 -12.56 -25.04
N ASN A 470 -9.18 -12.15 -26.30
CA ASN A 470 -8.15 -12.55 -27.26
C ASN A 470 -6.76 -12.04 -26.86
N VAL A 471 -6.69 -10.81 -26.36
CA VAL A 471 -5.44 -10.19 -25.91
C VAL A 471 -4.92 -10.82 -24.62
N THR A 472 -5.81 -11.02 -23.65
CA THR A 472 -5.47 -11.55 -22.32
C THR A 472 -5.43 -13.08 -22.25
N ARG A 473 -6.00 -13.76 -23.25
CA ARG A 473 -6.27 -15.21 -23.27
C ARG A 473 -7.11 -15.66 -22.07
N ARG A 474 -8.09 -14.85 -21.66
CA ARG A 474 -8.96 -15.13 -20.51
C ARG A 474 -10.42 -15.28 -20.89
N LYS A 475 -11.19 -15.92 -20.01
CA LYS A 475 -12.65 -15.90 -20.09
C LYS A 475 -13.13 -14.60 -19.46
N THR A 476 -14.21 -14.04 -19.99
CA THR A 476 -14.84 -12.84 -19.45
C THR A 476 -16.33 -13.00 -19.68
N SER A 477 -17.16 -12.66 -18.71
CA SER A 477 -18.61 -12.87 -18.79
C SER A 477 -19.36 -11.57 -18.55
N VAL A 478 -20.61 -11.53 -19.01
CA VAL A 478 -21.56 -10.48 -18.60
C VAL A 478 -22.26 -10.99 -17.36
N VAL A 479 -22.22 -10.21 -16.28
CA VAL A 479 -22.85 -10.56 -15.01
C VAL A 479 -24.03 -9.61 -14.73
N PRO A 480 -25.16 -10.11 -14.20
CA PRO A 480 -26.24 -9.24 -13.74
C PRO A 480 -25.71 -8.26 -12.70
N VAL A 481 -26.18 -7.02 -12.73
CA VAL A 481 -25.89 -6.07 -11.65
C VAL A 481 -26.41 -6.69 -10.34
N PRO A 482 -25.56 -6.84 -9.31
CA PRO A 482 -26.04 -7.27 -8.01
C PRO A 482 -27.08 -6.27 -7.52
N VAL A 483 -28.31 -6.72 -7.29
CA VAL A 483 -29.31 -5.90 -6.60
C VAL A 483 -28.73 -5.65 -5.21
N ALA A 484 -28.43 -4.39 -4.87
CA ALA A 484 -28.05 -4.05 -3.52
C ALA A 484 -29.08 -4.68 -2.57
N PRO A 485 -28.66 -5.38 -1.49
CA PRO A 485 -29.63 -5.87 -0.53
C PRO A 485 -30.49 -4.68 -0.11
N GLN A 486 -31.80 -4.76 -0.36
CA GLN A 486 -32.73 -3.79 0.19
C GLN A 486 -32.64 -3.94 1.69
N ASP A 487 -32.04 -2.96 2.36
CA ASP A 487 -31.97 -2.89 3.82
C ASP A 487 -33.40 -2.98 4.36
N GLY A 488 -33.68 -4.06 5.09
CA GLY A 488 -34.94 -4.31 5.80
C GLY A 488 -34.76 -4.17 7.30
#